data_AF-A0A9P9CWZ0-F1
#
_entry.id   AF-A0A9P9CWZ0-F1
#
_cell.length_a   1.000
_cell.length_b   1.000
_cell.length_c   1.000
_cell.angle_alpha   90.00
_cell.angle_beta   90.00
_cell.angle_gamma   90.00
#
_symmetry.space_group_name_H-M   'P 1'
#
loop_
_entity.id
_entity.type
_entity.pdbx_description
1 polymer ?
#
loop_
_entity_poly.entity_id
_entity_poly.type
_entity_poly.pdbx_seq_one_letter_code
_entity_poly.pdbx_strand_id
1 'polypeptide(L)'
;MHAWFFAPPPAVHLHHQRDQQQHMPSSRVFKYKSDGHVRPVATPASAWSFAQHPDAELGALVGFLAALASNSLPLTIDPSQHIDPELVLGFNTHTGDEKVQAEVENIVDDTWMRNPVVIFSELHSTVASLGREAKSIISEYRLYPEPTVFEVDQRVDAAVLRPLVRRLTGAKHMPVVLVAGLRAARDDGSLATAIHKSAATIDGALVHRKKHH
;
A
#
# COMPACT_ATOMS: atom_id res chain seq x y z
N MET A 1 -23.68 -50.70 -23.47
CA MET A 1 -23.55 -52.13 -23.15
C MET A 1 -22.13 -52.57 -23.43
N HIS A 2 -21.39 -52.95 -22.39
CA HIS A 2 -20.39 -54.04 -22.30
C HIS A 2 -19.45 -53.74 -21.12
N ALA A 3 -19.81 -54.32 -19.98
CA ALA A 3 -19.00 -54.41 -18.78
C ALA A 3 -18.02 -55.59 -18.93
N TRP A 4 -16.79 -55.41 -18.45
CA TRP A 4 -15.85 -56.50 -18.22
C TRP A 4 -15.49 -56.52 -16.73
N PHE A 5 -16.04 -57.50 -16.02
CA PHE A 5 -15.55 -58.00 -14.74
C PHE A 5 -14.47 -59.03 -15.00
N PHE A 6 -13.37 -59.03 -14.26
CA PHE A 6 -12.70 -60.28 -13.88
C PHE A 6 -11.94 -60.13 -12.56
N ALA A 7 -12.17 -61.09 -11.68
CA ALA A 7 -11.77 -61.19 -10.28
C ALA A 7 -10.35 -61.79 -10.11
N PRO A 8 -9.74 -61.73 -8.90
CA PRO A 8 -8.35 -62.12 -8.66
C PRO A 8 -8.21 -63.61 -8.24
N PRO A 9 -7.02 -64.23 -8.39
CA PRO A 9 -6.73 -65.53 -7.79
C PRO A 9 -5.83 -65.45 -6.52
N PRO A 10 -5.74 -66.55 -5.74
CA PRO A 10 -5.57 -66.53 -4.29
C PRO A 10 -4.13 -66.77 -3.78
N ALA A 11 -3.98 -66.57 -2.47
CA ALA A 11 -2.79 -66.84 -1.67
C ALA A 11 -2.46 -68.34 -1.55
N VAL A 12 -1.16 -68.66 -1.45
CA VAL A 12 -0.63 -69.98 -1.07
C VAL A 12 0.34 -69.82 0.10
N HIS A 13 0.33 -70.84 0.95
CA HIS A 13 0.79 -70.89 2.33
C HIS A 13 2.02 -71.83 2.48
N LEU A 14 2.61 -71.87 3.70
CA LEU A 14 3.63 -72.82 4.24
C LEU A 14 5.10 -72.61 3.81
N HIS A 15 6.15 -72.82 4.63
CA HIS A 15 6.33 -73.44 5.95
C HIS A 15 7.69 -72.99 6.58
N HIS A 16 7.70 -72.78 7.90
CA HIS A 16 8.66 -73.36 8.88
C HIS A 16 10.19 -73.17 8.73
N GLN A 17 10.85 -72.47 9.68
CA GLN A 17 11.77 -73.09 10.65
C GLN A 17 12.23 -72.12 11.76
N ARG A 18 12.59 -72.73 12.88
CA ARG A 18 12.87 -72.20 14.23
C ARG A 18 14.31 -71.73 14.43
N ASP A 19 14.45 -70.97 15.52
CA ASP A 19 15.63 -70.78 16.38
C ASP A 19 16.81 -69.99 15.83
N GLN A 20 16.96 -68.76 16.32
CA GLN A 20 18.19 -68.40 17.04
C GLN A 20 17.99 -67.20 17.98
N GLN A 21 18.55 -67.40 19.16
CA GLN A 21 18.57 -66.56 20.33
C GLN A 21 19.39 -65.26 20.12
N GLN A 22 19.01 -64.26 20.91
CA GLN A 22 19.92 -63.28 21.53
C GLN A 22 20.70 -62.35 20.61
N HIS A 23 20.26 -61.09 20.54
CA HIS A 23 20.97 -59.94 21.10
C HIS A 23 20.18 -58.70 20.73
N MET A 24 19.55 -58.05 21.73
CA MET A 24 19.02 -56.70 21.58
C MET A 24 20.21 -55.74 21.70
N PRO A 25 20.68 -55.06 20.63
CA PRO A 25 21.43 -53.84 20.83
C PRO A 25 20.45 -52.78 21.32
N SER A 26 20.68 -52.37 22.56
CA SER A 26 20.15 -51.16 23.20
C SER A 26 19.76 -50.10 22.17
N SER A 27 18.47 -49.79 22.14
CA SER A 27 17.93 -48.61 21.49
C SER A 27 18.74 -47.41 21.97
N ARG A 28 19.70 -46.97 21.14
CA ARG A 28 20.25 -45.61 21.22
C ARG A 28 19.09 -44.69 20.96
N VAL A 29 18.43 -44.29 22.05
CA VAL A 29 17.63 -43.09 22.13
C VAL A 29 18.56 -41.98 21.67
N PHE A 30 18.41 -41.57 20.42
CA PHE A 30 18.92 -40.30 19.93
C PHE A 30 18.17 -39.24 20.75
N LYS A 31 18.76 -38.87 21.89
CA LYS A 31 18.41 -37.64 22.60
C LYS A 31 18.81 -36.51 21.65
N TYR A 32 17.86 -36.01 20.88
CA TYR A 32 17.95 -34.63 20.41
C TYR A 32 18.07 -33.78 21.66
N LYS A 33 19.25 -33.22 21.90
CA LYS A 33 19.38 -32.07 22.79
C LYS A 33 18.55 -30.96 22.15
N SER A 34 17.33 -30.79 22.63
CA SER A 34 16.53 -29.59 22.41
C SER A 34 17.11 -28.46 23.26
N ASP A 35 18.37 -28.11 23.00
CA ASP A 35 19.01 -26.88 23.48
C ASP A 35 19.34 -26.00 22.28
N GLY A 36 18.32 -25.81 21.44
CA GLY A 36 18.24 -24.63 20.61
C GLY A 36 17.46 -23.59 21.40
N HIS A 37 18.12 -22.90 22.35
CA HIS A 37 17.73 -21.52 22.59
C HIS A 37 17.89 -20.82 21.24
N VAL A 38 16.79 -20.78 20.46
CA VAL A 38 16.62 -19.77 19.43
C VAL A 38 16.72 -18.47 20.22
N ARG A 39 17.93 -17.90 20.25
CA ARG A 39 18.11 -16.51 20.67
C ARG A 39 17.05 -15.77 19.87
N PRO A 40 16.16 -14.97 20.49
CA PRO A 40 15.36 -14.05 19.71
C PRO A 40 16.40 -13.28 18.88
N VAL A 41 16.36 -13.47 17.56
CA VAL A 41 17.10 -12.62 16.64
C VAL A 41 16.59 -11.26 17.02
N ALA A 42 17.43 -10.46 17.67
CA ALA A 42 17.11 -9.09 17.98
C ALA A 42 16.81 -8.46 16.63
N THR A 43 15.53 -8.20 16.35
CA THR A 43 15.11 -7.38 15.23
C THR A 43 15.97 -6.12 15.33
N PRO A 44 16.74 -5.76 14.30
CA PRO A 44 17.54 -4.55 14.37
C PRO A 44 16.59 -3.41 14.72
N ALA A 45 16.89 -2.70 15.79
CA ALA A 45 16.08 -1.63 16.36
C ALA A 45 16.07 -0.36 15.49
N SER A 46 16.16 -0.50 14.16
CA SER A 46 16.40 0.58 13.21
C SER A 46 15.72 0.37 11.85
N ALA A 47 14.61 -0.37 11.78
CA ALA A 47 13.78 -0.35 10.58
C ALA A 47 13.00 0.96 10.53
N TRP A 48 13.09 1.67 9.40
CA TRP A 48 12.38 2.93 9.21
C TRP A 48 10.86 2.68 9.11
N SER A 49 10.05 3.52 9.75
CA SER A 49 8.59 3.37 9.72
C SER A 49 7.82 4.69 9.74
N PHE A 50 6.61 4.70 9.18
CA PHE A 50 5.71 5.87 9.26
C PHE A 50 5.23 6.16 10.69
N ALA A 51 5.32 5.22 11.62
CA ALA A 51 5.04 5.50 13.03
C ALA A 51 6.02 6.55 13.62
N GLN A 52 7.24 6.58 13.12
CA GLN A 52 8.26 7.57 13.48
C GLN A 52 8.16 8.83 12.61
N HIS A 53 7.67 8.69 11.38
CA HIS A 53 7.57 9.76 10.39
C HIS A 53 6.16 9.83 9.76
N PRO A 54 5.13 10.21 10.55
CA PRO A 54 3.73 10.15 10.11
C PRO A 54 3.43 11.09 8.94
N ASP A 55 4.16 12.21 8.85
CA ASP A 55 3.97 13.22 7.81
C ASP A 55 4.32 12.68 6.40
N ALA A 56 5.21 11.69 6.32
CA ALA A 56 5.64 11.07 5.06
C ALA A 56 4.59 10.09 4.49
N GLU A 57 3.70 9.54 5.31
CA GLU A 57 2.79 8.46 4.92
C GLU A 57 1.81 8.88 3.82
N LEU A 58 1.23 10.08 3.95
CA LEU A 58 0.29 10.59 2.95
C LEU A 58 0.97 10.86 1.61
N GLY A 59 2.19 11.41 1.63
CA GLY A 59 2.98 11.63 0.44
C GLY A 59 3.33 10.32 -0.26
N ALA A 60 3.85 9.34 0.48
CA ALA A 60 4.16 8.02 -0.06
C ALA A 60 2.93 7.32 -0.65
N LEU A 61 1.78 7.39 0.03
CA LEU A 61 0.52 6.85 -0.48
C LEU A 61 0.09 7.52 -1.80
N VAL A 62 0.13 8.85 -1.86
CA VAL A 62 -0.20 9.59 -3.09
C VAL A 62 0.76 9.23 -4.21
N GLY A 63 2.06 9.14 -3.92
CA GLY A 63 3.10 8.76 -4.88
C GLY A 63 2.84 7.38 -5.46
N PHE A 64 2.58 6.40 -4.60
CA PHE A 64 2.19 5.05 -5.00
C PHE A 64 0.95 5.06 -5.92
N LEU A 65 -0.12 5.74 -5.52
CA LEU A 65 -1.37 5.76 -6.29
C LEU A 65 -1.22 6.48 -7.64
N ALA A 66 -0.41 7.54 -7.69
CA ALA A 66 -0.17 8.34 -8.89
C ALA A 66 0.83 7.69 -9.86
N ALA A 67 1.74 6.85 -9.36
CA ALA A 67 2.80 6.25 -10.17
C ALA A 67 2.25 5.38 -11.31
N LEU A 68 1.23 4.56 -11.05
CA LEU A 68 0.56 3.73 -12.05
C LEU A 68 -0.94 3.62 -11.76
N ALA A 69 -1.77 3.74 -12.79
CA ALA A 69 -3.22 3.60 -12.65
C ALA A 69 -3.67 2.21 -12.12
N SER A 70 -2.84 1.18 -12.32
CA SER A 70 -3.07 -0.18 -11.83
C SER A 70 -2.68 -0.39 -10.37
N ASN A 71 -2.00 0.57 -9.74
CA ASN A 71 -1.58 0.43 -8.35
C ASN A 71 -2.81 0.38 -7.44
N SER A 72 -2.85 -0.65 -6.59
CA SER A 72 -3.92 -0.88 -5.63
C SER A 72 -3.36 -1.46 -4.34
N LEU A 73 -3.91 -1.03 -3.22
CA LEU A 73 -3.57 -1.56 -1.90
C LEU A 73 -4.14 -2.97 -1.72
N PRO A 74 -3.36 -3.91 -1.16
CA PRO A 74 -3.89 -5.17 -0.65
C PRO A 74 -5.06 -4.95 0.31
N LEU A 75 -6.13 -5.73 0.13
CA LEU A 75 -7.33 -5.66 0.99
C LEU A 75 -7.08 -6.17 2.42
N THR A 76 -5.92 -6.75 2.69
CA THR A 76 -5.49 -7.26 3.99
C THR A 76 -4.93 -6.18 4.91
N ILE A 77 -4.71 -4.95 4.42
CA ILE A 77 -4.21 -3.85 5.24
C ILE A 77 -5.27 -3.41 6.24
N ASP A 78 -4.87 -3.20 7.48
CA ASP A 78 -5.67 -2.51 8.48
C ASP A 78 -5.51 -0.98 8.32
N PRO A 79 -6.55 -0.24 7.88
CA PRO A 79 -6.46 1.20 7.66
C PRO A 79 -6.35 2.01 8.96
N SER A 80 -6.53 1.40 10.13
CA SER A 80 -6.32 2.05 11.43
C SER A 80 -4.85 2.15 11.83
N GLN A 81 -3.98 1.36 11.18
CA GLN A 81 -2.54 1.34 11.41
C GLN A 81 -1.78 2.06 10.29
N HIS A 82 -0.51 2.38 10.56
CA HIS A 82 0.41 2.84 9.53
C HIS A 82 0.63 1.75 8.48
N ILE A 83 0.69 2.15 7.21
CA ILE A 83 0.99 1.25 6.10
C ILE A 83 2.44 0.74 6.23
N ASP A 84 2.72 -0.45 5.71
CA ASP A 84 4.10 -0.89 5.52
C ASP A 84 4.81 0.05 4.51
N PRO A 85 5.91 0.73 4.88
CA PRO A 85 6.67 1.59 3.98
C PRO A 85 7.06 0.91 2.66
N GLU A 86 7.46 -0.37 2.68
CA GLU A 86 7.93 -1.06 1.47
C GLU A 86 6.82 -1.21 0.43
N LEU A 87 5.57 -1.31 0.87
CA LEU A 87 4.42 -1.45 -0.01
C LEU A 87 4.20 -0.23 -0.90
N VAL A 88 4.45 0.97 -0.37
CA VAL A 88 4.15 2.24 -1.05
C VAL A 88 5.39 2.94 -1.59
N LEU A 89 6.57 2.68 -1.00
CA LEU A 89 7.83 3.26 -1.44
C LEU A 89 8.54 2.40 -2.50
N GLY A 90 8.32 1.08 -2.49
CA GLY A 90 8.89 0.16 -3.49
C GLY A 90 10.39 -0.15 -3.32
N PHE A 91 10.99 0.17 -2.17
CA PHE A 91 12.36 -0.20 -1.80
C PHE A 91 12.44 -0.67 -0.36
N ASN A 92 13.56 -1.32 0.01
CA ASN A 92 13.74 -1.92 1.33
C ASN A 92 14.09 -0.86 2.39
N THR A 93 13.26 -0.73 3.42
CA THR A 93 13.42 0.25 4.51
C THR A 93 14.03 -0.33 5.79
N HIS A 94 14.36 -1.62 5.80
CA HIS A 94 14.88 -2.37 6.95
C HIS A 94 16.41 -2.37 7.07
N THR A 95 17.11 -1.77 6.10
CA THR A 95 18.59 -1.78 6.03
C THR A 95 19.25 -0.93 7.11
N GLY A 96 18.50 -0.08 7.83
CA GLY A 96 19.01 0.73 8.93
C GLY A 96 20.04 1.79 8.51
N ASP A 97 20.08 2.13 7.21
CA ASP A 97 20.96 3.18 6.68
C ASP A 97 20.35 4.56 6.99
N GLU A 98 21.17 5.49 7.48
CA GLU A 98 20.79 6.90 7.69
C GLU A 98 20.25 7.54 6.40
N LYS A 99 20.61 6.98 5.24
CA LYS A 99 20.13 7.42 3.93
C LYS A 99 18.65 7.15 3.67
N VAL A 100 18.04 6.17 4.37
CA VAL A 100 16.63 5.82 4.14
C VAL A 100 15.72 7.03 4.39
N GLN A 101 15.96 7.79 5.46
CA GLN A 101 15.17 9.00 5.75
C GLN A 101 15.25 10.01 4.61
N ALA A 102 16.47 10.34 4.16
CA ALA A 102 16.68 11.30 3.07
C ALA A 102 16.06 10.82 1.75
N GLU A 103 16.11 9.52 1.47
CA GLU A 103 15.48 8.93 0.29
C GLU A 103 13.95 9.03 0.35
N VAL A 104 13.34 8.76 1.50
CA VAL A 104 11.89 8.94 1.70
C VAL A 104 11.49 10.41 1.52
N GLU A 105 12.23 11.34 2.13
CA GLU A 105 11.97 12.77 1.98
C GLU A 105 12.00 13.19 0.51
N ASN A 106 13.02 12.78 -0.24
CA ASN A 106 13.12 13.06 -1.68
C ASN A 106 11.92 12.48 -2.46
N ILE A 107 11.48 11.26 -2.15
CA ILE A 107 10.32 10.64 -2.83
C ILE A 107 9.03 11.39 -2.52
N VAL A 108 8.84 11.81 -1.26
CA VAL A 108 7.66 12.58 -0.83
C VAL A 108 7.65 13.96 -1.47
N ASP A 109 8.79 14.65 -1.50
CA ASP A 109 8.95 15.95 -2.15
C ASP A 109 8.69 15.85 -3.66
N ASP A 110 9.28 14.87 -4.33
CA ASP A 110 9.02 14.59 -5.75
C ASP A 110 7.55 14.31 -6.01
N THR A 111 6.88 13.60 -5.09
CA THR A 111 5.45 13.34 -5.20
C THR A 111 4.64 14.63 -5.19
N TRP A 112 4.92 15.55 -4.26
CA TRP A 112 4.19 16.81 -4.16
C TRP A 112 4.56 17.82 -5.25
N MET A 113 5.78 17.76 -5.77
CA MET A 113 6.17 18.55 -6.96
C MET A 113 5.41 18.10 -8.21
N ARG A 114 5.22 16.78 -8.39
CA ARG A 114 4.49 16.23 -9.55
C ARG A 114 2.98 16.30 -9.40
N ASN A 115 2.48 16.22 -8.17
CA ASN A 115 1.05 16.21 -7.83
C ASN A 115 0.73 17.32 -6.83
N PRO A 116 0.92 18.61 -7.20
CA PRO A 116 0.78 19.71 -6.25
C PRO A 116 -0.65 19.89 -5.75
N VAL A 117 -1.65 19.47 -6.54
CA VAL A 117 -3.05 19.44 -6.14
C VAL A 117 -3.59 18.03 -6.34
N VAL A 118 -4.10 17.44 -5.26
CA VAL A 118 -4.67 16.08 -5.27
C VAL A 118 -6.11 16.14 -4.77
N ILE A 119 -7.02 15.44 -5.44
CA ILE A 119 -8.43 15.36 -5.07
C ILE A 119 -8.82 13.89 -4.91
N PHE A 120 -9.13 13.47 -3.69
CA PHE A 120 -9.85 12.24 -3.43
C PHE A 120 -11.35 12.52 -3.48
N SER A 121 -12.07 11.83 -4.36
CA SER A 121 -13.50 12.06 -4.61
C SER A 121 -14.28 10.75 -4.67
N GLU A 122 -15.60 10.85 -4.78
CA GLU A 122 -16.49 9.71 -5.05
C GLU A 122 -17.44 10.07 -6.20
N LEU A 123 -17.65 9.12 -7.11
CA LEU A 123 -18.43 9.33 -8.33
C LEU A 123 -19.90 8.91 -8.20
N HIS A 124 -20.17 7.78 -7.52
CA HIS A 124 -21.50 7.16 -7.42
C HIS A 124 -22.08 7.16 -5.99
N SER A 125 -21.46 7.90 -5.08
CA SER A 125 -21.91 8.03 -3.69
C SER A 125 -22.97 9.14 -3.53
N THR A 126 -23.71 9.11 -2.42
CA THR A 126 -24.68 10.18 -2.08
C THR A 126 -24.01 11.54 -1.89
N VAL A 127 -22.70 11.57 -1.63
CA VAL A 127 -21.89 12.78 -1.49
C VAL A 127 -21.16 13.20 -2.78
N ALA A 128 -21.41 12.54 -3.92
CA ALA A 128 -20.72 12.79 -5.18
C ALA A 128 -20.92 14.22 -5.72
N SER A 129 -22.01 14.90 -5.35
CA SER A 129 -22.24 16.31 -5.72
C SER A 129 -21.14 17.23 -5.19
N LEU A 130 -20.70 17.03 -3.94
CA LEU A 130 -19.61 17.80 -3.32
C LEU A 130 -18.29 17.59 -4.07
N GLY A 131 -18.05 16.36 -4.52
CA GLY A 131 -16.88 16.02 -5.35
C GLY A 131 -16.87 16.74 -6.69
N ARG A 132 -18.02 16.81 -7.37
CA ARG A 132 -18.19 17.54 -8.64
C ARG A 132 -17.99 19.05 -8.44
N GLU A 133 -18.54 19.62 -7.38
CA GLU A 133 -18.36 21.02 -7.01
C GLU A 133 -16.88 21.36 -6.78
N ALA A 134 -16.19 20.59 -5.95
CA ALA A 134 -14.76 20.81 -5.66
C ALA A 134 -13.89 20.73 -6.95
N LYS A 135 -14.16 19.75 -7.81
CA LYS A 135 -13.49 19.63 -9.11
C LYS A 135 -13.78 20.82 -10.03
N SER A 136 -15.02 21.32 -10.04
CA SER A 136 -15.41 22.51 -10.81
C SER A 136 -14.62 23.73 -10.35
N ILE A 137 -14.63 24.03 -9.05
CA ILE A 137 -13.90 25.16 -8.47
C ILE A 137 -12.41 25.08 -8.84
N ILE A 138 -11.77 23.92 -8.63
CA ILE A 138 -10.34 23.77 -8.92
C ILE A 138 -10.05 23.90 -10.42
N SER A 139 -10.95 23.46 -11.29
CA SER A 139 -10.77 23.57 -12.75
C SER A 139 -10.74 25.02 -13.24
N GLU A 140 -11.39 25.94 -12.53
CA GLU A 140 -11.40 27.38 -12.86
C GLU A 140 -9.99 27.99 -12.76
N TYR A 141 -9.13 27.45 -11.89
CA TYR A 141 -7.75 27.90 -11.73
C TYR A 141 -6.81 27.44 -12.86
N ARG A 142 -7.25 26.51 -13.72
CA ARG A 142 -6.49 26.05 -14.91
C ARG A 142 -5.03 25.70 -14.61
N LEU A 143 -4.86 24.93 -13.54
CA LEU A 143 -3.56 24.62 -12.96
C LEU A 143 -2.65 23.85 -13.91
N TYR A 144 -1.35 24.09 -13.80
CA TYR A 144 -0.31 23.22 -14.34
C TYR A 144 0.73 22.89 -13.25
N PRO A 145 1.05 21.61 -13.00
CA PRO A 145 0.37 20.40 -13.51
C PRO A 145 -1.14 20.37 -13.24
N GLU A 146 -1.89 19.62 -14.06
CA GLU A 146 -3.32 19.41 -13.81
C GLU A 146 -3.53 18.67 -12.48
N PRO A 147 -4.65 18.89 -11.76
CA PRO A 147 -4.91 18.21 -10.50
C PRO A 147 -4.95 16.68 -10.66
N THR A 148 -4.32 15.96 -9.75
CA THR A 148 -4.39 14.49 -9.69
C THR A 148 -5.67 14.08 -8.99
N VAL A 149 -6.56 13.37 -9.69
CA VAL A 149 -7.89 13.00 -9.16
C VAL A 149 -7.99 11.49 -8.96
N PHE A 150 -8.39 11.07 -7.76
CA PHE A 150 -8.70 9.68 -7.44
C PHE A 150 -10.20 9.54 -7.13
N GLU A 151 -10.93 8.86 -8.02
CA GLU A 151 -12.31 8.45 -7.77
C GLU A 151 -12.31 7.18 -6.90
N VAL A 152 -12.32 7.38 -5.58
CA VAL A 152 -12.03 6.33 -4.59
C VAL A 152 -13.02 5.17 -4.68
N ASP A 153 -14.29 5.44 -4.92
CA ASP A 153 -15.34 4.44 -5.04
C ASP A 153 -15.26 3.59 -6.31
N GLN A 154 -14.48 4.00 -7.31
CA GLN A 154 -14.25 3.23 -8.54
C GLN A 154 -13.06 2.27 -8.43
N ARG A 155 -12.30 2.34 -7.35
CA ARG A 155 -11.10 1.53 -7.19
C ARG A 155 -11.41 0.19 -6.51
N VAL A 156 -10.62 -0.83 -6.86
CA VAL A 156 -10.72 -2.17 -6.27
C VAL A 156 -10.37 -2.20 -4.78
N ASP A 157 -9.54 -1.25 -4.32
CA ASP A 157 -9.07 -1.10 -2.95
C ASP A 157 -9.87 -0.06 -2.14
N ALA A 158 -11.03 0.37 -2.64
CA ALA A 158 -11.86 1.42 -2.03
C ALA A 158 -12.18 1.17 -0.55
N ALA A 159 -12.36 -0.09 -0.16
CA ALA A 159 -12.68 -0.50 1.21
C ALA A 159 -11.55 -0.17 2.21
N VAL A 160 -10.30 -0.19 1.75
CA VAL A 160 -9.10 0.15 2.55
C VAL A 160 -8.73 1.61 2.34
N LEU A 161 -8.70 2.08 1.09
CA LEU A 161 -8.23 3.42 0.75
C LEU A 161 -9.10 4.52 1.39
N ARG A 162 -10.43 4.35 1.42
CA ARG A 162 -11.34 5.34 1.99
C ARG A 162 -11.07 5.60 3.49
N PRO A 163 -11.09 4.60 4.39
CA PRO A 163 -10.78 4.84 5.80
C PRO A 163 -9.33 5.32 6.01
N LEU A 164 -8.39 4.86 5.19
CA LEU A 164 -7.00 5.28 5.23
C LEU A 164 -6.82 6.78 4.94
N VAL A 165 -7.41 7.29 3.85
CA VAL A 165 -7.40 8.73 3.53
C VAL A 165 -8.04 9.54 4.65
N ARG A 166 -9.15 9.05 5.23
CA ARG A 166 -9.81 9.73 6.36
C ARG A 166 -8.90 9.80 7.59
N ARG A 167 -8.17 8.73 7.92
CA ARG A 167 -7.18 8.72 9.00
C ARG A 167 -6.09 9.74 8.75
N LEU A 168 -5.45 9.68 7.58
CA LEU A 168 -4.29 10.50 7.23
C LEU A 168 -4.61 12.00 7.13
N THR A 169 -5.83 12.34 6.74
CA THR A 169 -6.23 13.73 6.49
C THR A 169 -7.14 14.29 7.57
N GLY A 170 -7.57 13.47 8.53
CA GLY A 170 -8.58 13.81 9.53
C GLY A 170 -9.96 14.15 8.95
N ALA A 171 -10.22 13.83 7.68
CA ALA A 171 -11.47 14.12 7.02
C ALA A 171 -12.56 13.12 7.43
N LYS A 172 -13.77 13.61 7.71
CA LYS A 172 -14.92 12.73 8.02
C LYS A 172 -15.58 12.16 6.77
N HIS A 173 -15.58 12.95 5.69
CA HIS A 173 -16.28 12.66 4.44
C HIS A 173 -15.42 13.10 3.24
N MET A 174 -15.76 12.58 2.07
CA MET A 174 -15.23 13.02 0.78
C MET A 174 -16.03 14.23 0.26
N PRO A 175 -15.47 15.06 -0.64
CA PRO A 175 -14.10 14.99 -1.18
C PRO A 175 -13.03 15.47 -0.18
N VAL A 176 -11.79 15.05 -0.41
CA VAL A 176 -10.60 15.61 0.24
C VAL A 176 -9.74 16.27 -0.82
N VAL A 177 -9.49 17.56 -0.67
CA VAL A 177 -8.59 18.34 -1.52
C VAL A 177 -7.29 18.60 -0.76
N LEU A 178 -6.18 18.25 -1.36
CA LEU A 178 -4.84 18.47 -0.84
C LEU A 178 -4.09 19.44 -1.76
N VAL A 179 -3.35 20.38 -1.16
CA VAL A 179 -2.44 21.29 -1.83
C VAL A 179 -1.08 21.18 -1.15
N ALA A 180 -0.06 20.70 -1.87
CA ALA A 180 1.27 20.40 -1.34
C ALA A 180 1.22 19.55 -0.04
N GLY A 181 0.40 18.50 -0.03
CA GLY A 181 0.22 17.62 1.13
C GLY A 181 -0.68 18.16 2.25
N LEU A 182 -1.05 19.44 2.22
CA LEU A 182 -1.92 20.03 3.23
C LEU A 182 -3.38 20.01 2.78
N ARG A 183 -4.28 19.67 3.70
CA ARG A 183 -5.72 19.70 3.40
C ARG A 183 -6.17 21.14 3.18
N ALA A 184 -6.69 21.42 2.00
CA ALA A 184 -7.29 22.72 1.73
C ALA A 184 -8.58 22.87 2.54
N ALA A 185 -8.69 23.98 3.26
CA ALA A 185 -9.98 24.45 3.76
C ALA A 185 -10.80 25.00 2.57
N ARG A 186 -12.11 25.17 2.79
CA ARG A 186 -13.05 25.70 1.79
C ARG A 186 -12.53 27.02 1.20
N ASP A 187 -12.89 27.32 -0.05
CA ASP A 187 -12.38 28.50 -0.77
C ASP A 187 -12.86 29.82 -0.14
N ASP A 188 -12.06 30.34 0.80
CA ASP A 188 -12.16 31.67 1.39
C ASP A 188 -11.05 32.62 0.86
N GLY A 189 -10.44 32.28 -0.29
CA GLY A 189 -9.25 32.95 -0.83
C GLY A 189 -7.92 32.39 -0.31
N SER A 190 -7.92 31.56 0.74
CA SER A 190 -6.72 30.84 1.18
C SER A 190 -6.27 29.77 0.17
N LEU A 191 -7.20 29.23 -0.63
CA LEU A 191 -6.93 28.19 -1.62
C LEU A 191 -6.00 28.70 -2.73
N ALA A 192 -6.31 29.85 -3.33
CA ALA A 192 -5.45 30.47 -4.35
C ALA A 192 -4.03 30.74 -3.83
N THR A 193 -3.93 31.20 -2.58
CA THR A 193 -2.64 31.43 -1.91
C THR A 193 -1.87 30.14 -1.68
N ALA A 194 -2.55 29.08 -1.23
CA ALA A 194 -1.95 27.76 -1.03
C ALA A 194 -1.45 27.18 -2.36
N ILE A 195 -2.25 27.29 -3.42
CA ILE A 195 -1.89 26.85 -4.77
C ILE A 195 -0.66 27.61 -5.27
N HIS A 196 -0.63 28.94 -5.15
CA HIS A 196 0.53 29.72 -5.60
C HIS A 196 1.81 29.32 -4.83
N LYS A 197 1.71 28.99 -3.55
CA LYS A 197 2.84 28.52 -2.75
C LYS A 197 3.24 27.08 -3.04
N SER A 198 2.39 26.32 -3.73
CA SER A 198 2.70 24.97 -4.21
C SER A 198 3.48 25.01 -5.52
N ALA A 199 3.91 23.84 -6.02
CA ALA A 199 4.53 23.72 -7.34
C ALA A 199 3.55 23.94 -8.52
N ALA A 200 2.25 24.20 -8.26
CA ALA A 200 1.26 24.49 -9.30
C ALA A 200 1.27 25.96 -9.74
N THR A 201 1.09 26.18 -11.04
CA THR A 201 0.91 27.51 -11.64
C THR A 201 -0.54 27.73 -12.06
N ILE A 202 -1.19 28.79 -11.56
CA ILE A 202 -2.52 29.24 -11.99
C ILE A 202 -2.45 29.69 -13.47
N ASP A 203 -3.45 29.32 -14.27
CA ASP A 203 -3.47 29.51 -15.73
C ASP A 203 -2.30 28.85 -16.50
N GLY A 204 -1.46 28.06 -15.82
CA GLY A 204 -0.30 27.41 -16.42
C GLY A 204 -0.68 26.48 -17.58
N ALA A 205 -1.87 25.86 -17.53
CA ALA A 205 -2.35 24.98 -18.59
C ALA A 205 -2.56 25.73 -19.93
N LEU A 206 -2.93 27.01 -19.89
CA LEU A 206 -3.11 27.84 -21.09
C LEU A 206 -1.77 28.12 -21.78
N VAL A 207 -0.71 28.32 -20.99
CA VAL A 207 0.64 28.61 -21.49
C VAL A 207 1.28 27.35 -22.05
N HIS A 208 1.14 26.22 -21.37
CA HIS A 208 1.70 24.95 -21.82
C HIS A 208 1.11 24.50 -23.17
N ARG A 209 -0.21 24.62 -23.36
CA ARG A 209 -0.88 24.23 -24.61
C ARG A 209 -0.44 25.06 -25.83
N LYS A 210 -0.02 26.32 -25.65
CA LYS A 210 0.48 27.18 -26.74
C LYS A 210 1.87 26.80 -27.24
N LYS A 211 2.69 26.08 -26.46
CA LYS A 211 4.05 25.68 -26.85
C LYS A 211 4.10 24.44 -27.75
N HIS A 212 2.99 23.72 -27.88
CA HIS A 212 2.88 22.49 -28.69
C HIS A 212 2.13 22.68 -30.02
N HIS A 213 1.83 23.92 -30.39
CA HIS A 213 1.31 24.32 -31.71
C HIS A 213 2.36 25.14 -32.45
#